data_AF-A0AAE3M9S7-F1
#
_entry.id   AF-A0AAE3M9S7-F1
#
_cell.length_a   1.000
_cell.length_b   1.000
_cell.length_c   1.000
_cell.angle_alpha   90.00
_cell.angle_beta   90.00
_cell.angle_gamma   90.00
#
_symmetry.space_group_name_H-M   'P 1'
#
loop_
_entity.id
_entity.type
_entity.pdbx_description
1 polymer ?
#
loop_
_entity_poly.entity_id
_entity_poly.type
_entity_poly.pdbx_seq_one_letter_code
_entity_poly.pdbx_strand_id
1 'polypeptide(L)'
;SAVTVDYATADNTATIANSDYVEVTTTSLTFTAGETSKTVSVTVYGDAVYEGDESMYVNLSNASGASISDNQGVGAITDDDGQPAISINDASVTEGNSGTATLNFTVSLNHASTSAVTVDYATADNSATIANSDYIEVTTTSLTF
;
A
#
# COMPACT_ATOMS: atom_id res chain seq x y z
N SER A 1 42.84 -18.37 2.07
CA SER A 1 42.24 -17.13 2.60
C SER A 1 40.75 -17.34 2.72
N ALA A 2 40.08 -16.68 3.67
CA ALA A 2 38.61 -16.72 3.75
C ALA A 2 38.00 -16.02 2.53
N VAL A 3 36.81 -16.45 2.12
CA VAL A 3 36.00 -15.76 1.10
C VAL A 3 34.96 -14.94 1.84
N THR A 4 34.89 -13.65 1.55
CA THR A 4 33.93 -12.72 2.17
C THR A 4 33.22 -11.88 1.11
N VAL A 5 32.02 -11.43 1.43
CA VAL A 5 31.23 -10.48 0.64
C VAL A 5 30.37 -9.67 1.60
N ASP A 6 30.18 -8.39 1.34
CA ASP A 6 29.23 -7.59 2.10
C ASP A 6 27.86 -7.62 1.45
N TYR A 7 26.78 -7.56 2.24
CA TYR A 7 25.42 -7.45 1.74
C TYR A 7 24.65 -6.35 2.49
N ALA A 8 23.70 -5.73 1.80
CA ALA A 8 22.75 -4.76 2.36
C ALA A 8 21.42 -4.83 1.61
N THR A 9 20.31 -4.51 2.29
CA THR A 9 19.01 -4.34 1.62
C THR A 9 18.92 -2.98 0.93
N ALA A 10 18.05 -2.86 -0.07
CA ALA A 10 17.66 -1.58 -0.65
C ALA A 10 16.19 -1.61 -1.09
N ASP A 11 15.54 -0.45 -1.01
CA ASP A 11 14.15 -0.28 -1.42
C ASP A 11 13.95 -0.56 -2.91
N ASN A 12 12.76 -1.07 -3.25
CA ASN A 12 12.22 -1.02 -4.60
C ASN A 12 10.78 -0.51 -4.56
N THR A 13 9.78 -1.39 -4.65
CA THR A 13 8.39 -1.01 -4.37
C THR A 13 8.07 -1.16 -2.90
N ALA A 14 8.59 -2.21 -2.25
CA ALA A 14 8.65 -2.30 -0.81
C ALA A 14 9.77 -1.38 -0.29
N THR A 15 9.47 -0.63 0.76
CA THR A 15 10.27 0.43 1.34
C THR A 15 10.32 0.37 2.87
N ILE A 16 11.41 0.86 3.43
CA ILE A 16 11.54 1.04 4.89
C ILE A 16 10.56 2.13 5.40
N ALA A 17 10.18 3.08 4.54
CA ALA A 17 9.31 4.20 4.89
C ALA A 17 7.86 3.76 5.16
N ASN A 18 7.36 2.78 4.39
CA ASN A 18 6.05 2.16 4.62
C ASN A 18 6.12 1.07 5.69
N SER A 19 7.33 0.73 6.15
CA SER A 19 7.60 -0.37 7.09
C SER A 19 7.34 -1.73 6.47
N ASP A 20 7.71 -1.97 5.22
CA ASP A 20 7.46 -3.26 4.56
C ASP A 20 8.49 -4.31 5.01
N TYR A 21 9.72 -3.87 5.31
CA TYR A 21 10.78 -4.73 5.79
C TYR A 21 11.77 -4.01 6.72
N VAL A 22 12.56 -4.79 7.47
CA VAL A 22 13.63 -4.29 8.33
C VAL A 22 14.91 -4.13 7.52
N GLU A 23 15.44 -2.91 7.49
CA GLU A 23 16.71 -2.63 6.85
C GLU A 23 17.85 -3.50 7.40
N VAL A 24 18.58 -4.16 6.50
CA VAL A 24 19.89 -4.70 6.78
C VAL A 24 20.93 -3.74 6.22
N THR A 25 21.56 -2.97 7.11
CA THR A 25 22.73 -2.16 6.78
C THR A 25 23.91 -3.05 6.40
N THR A 26 24.91 -2.48 5.71
CA THR A 26 26.08 -3.21 5.20
C THR A 26 26.68 -4.17 6.22
N THR A 27 26.53 -5.46 5.96
CA THR A 27 26.92 -6.56 6.84
C THR A 27 27.84 -7.51 6.09
N SER A 28 28.92 -7.96 6.72
CA SER A 28 29.87 -8.88 6.10
C SER A 28 29.44 -10.34 6.27
N LEU A 29 29.44 -11.09 5.18
CA LEU A 29 29.16 -12.52 5.11
C LEU A 29 30.46 -13.29 4.80
N THR A 30 30.78 -14.29 5.61
CA THR A 30 31.99 -15.11 5.46
C THR A 30 31.66 -16.55 5.11
N PHE A 31 32.31 -17.08 4.08
CA PHE A 31 32.29 -18.50 3.74
C PHE A 31 33.50 -19.20 4.38
N THR A 32 33.22 -20.22 5.18
CA THR A 32 34.24 -21.11 5.73
C THR A 32 34.71 -22.12 4.67
N ALA A 33 35.85 -22.76 4.90
CA ALA A 33 36.43 -23.68 3.94
C ALA A 33 35.48 -24.85 3.62
N GLY A 34 35.15 -25.00 2.33
CA GLY A 34 34.24 -26.04 1.84
C GLY A 34 32.76 -25.63 1.77
N GLU A 35 32.39 -24.48 2.32
CA GLU A 35 31.03 -23.94 2.13
C GLU A 35 30.87 -23.36 0.73
N THR A 36 29.76 -23.72 0.08
CA THR A 36 29.37 -23.19 -1.24
C THR A 36 28.10 -22.35 -1.18
N SER A 37 27.46 -22.24 0.00
CA SER A 37 26.21 -21.53 0.17
C SER A 37 26.09 -20.96 1.59
N LYS A 38 25.45 -19.80 1.69
CA LYS A 38 25.00 -19.15 2.92
C LYS A 38 23.61 -18.56 2.66
N THR A 39 22.87 -18.33 3.73
CA THR A 39 21.57 -17.65 3.68
C THR A 39 21.71 -16.29 4.38
N VAL A 40 21.14 -15.26 3.77
CA VAL A 40 20.86 -13.97 4.39
C VAL A 40 19.35 -13.89 4.63
N SER A 41 18.95 -13.38 5.78
CA SER A 41 17.54 -13.25 6.16
C SER A 41 17.17 -11.78 6.30
N VAL A 42 16.01 -11.42 5.78
CA VAL A 42 15.40 -10.09 5.91
C VAL A 42 14.06 -10.30 6.61
N THR A 43 13.76 -9.51 7.63
CA THR A 43 12.46 -9.54 8.31
C THR A 43 11.49 -8.67 7.51
N VAL A 44 10.31 -9.21 7.21
CA VAL A 44 9.19 -8.52 6.55
C VAL A 44 8.13 -8.24 7.62
N TYR A 45 7.50 -7.08 7.55
CA TYR A 45 6.36 -6.73 8.39
C TYR A 45 5.07 -7.06 7.64
N GLY A 46 4.03 -7.43 8.37
CA GLY A 46 2.68 -7.58 7.81
C GLY A 46 1.72 -6.67 8.56
N ASP A 47 0.67 -6.22 7.88
CA ASP A 47 -0.37 -5.42 8.49
C ASP A 47 -1.79 -5.76 7.97
N ALA A 48 -2.63 -4.76 7.71
CA ALA A 48 -4.02 -4.92 7.27
C ALA A 48 -4.40 -3.88 6.18
N VAL A 49 -3.39 -3.28 5.54
CA VAL A 49 -3.50 -2.25 4.52
C VAL A 49 -3.31 -2.91 3.17
N TYR A 50 -4.21 -2.65 2.22
CA TYR A 50 -4.03 -3.19 0.87
C TYR A 50 -2.96 -2.39 0.12
N GLU A 51 -1.84 -3.04 -0.18
CA GLU A 51 -0.66 -2.46 -0.82
C GLU A 51 -0.40 -3.02 -2.22
N GLY A 52 -0.91 -4.23 -2.49
CA GLY A 52 -0.57 -5.02 -3.66
C GLY A 52 0.83 -5.64 -3.56
N ASP A 53 1.18 -6.50 -4.52
CA ASP A 53 2.48 -7.18 -4.50
C ASP A 53 3.65 -6.21 -4.64
N GLU A 54 4.67 -6.41 -3.79
CA GLU A 54 5.85 -5.57 -3.74
C GLU A 54 7.17 -6.36 -3.84
N SER A 55 8.29 -5.64 -3.89
CA SER A 55 9.62 -6.23 -3.91
C SER A 55 10.65 -5.29 -3.30
N MET A 56 11.77 -5.86 -2.82
CA MET A 56 12.98 -5.18 -2.37
C MET A 56 14.23 -5.82 -2.98
N TYR A 57 15.40 -5.18 -2.81
CA TYR A 57 16.68 -5.69 -3.27
C TYR A 57 17.61 -6.10 -2.12
N VAL A 58 18.46 -7.10 -2.37
CA VAL A 58 19.66 -7.37 -1.57
C VAL A 58 20.88 -7.20 -2.47
N ASN A 59 21.72 -6.23 -2.15
CA ASN A 59 22.90 -5.90 -2.94
C ASN A 59 24.16 -6.50 -2.33
N LEU A 60 24.97 -7.17 -3.13
CA LEU A 60 26.30 -7.66 -2.76
C LEU A 60 27.38 -6.63 -3.13
N SER A 61 28.38 -6.47 -2.27
CA SER A 61 29.53 -5.58 -2.49
C SER A 61 30.81 -6.11 -1.82
N ASN A 62 31.94 -5.44 -2.06
CA ASN A 62 33.21 -5.68 -1.35
C ASN A 62 33.68 -7.16 -1.28
N ALA A 63 33.49 -7.93 -2.36
CA ALA A 63 33.94 -9.32 -2.38
C ALA A 63 35.47 -9.44 -2.24
N SER A 64 35.91 -10.41 -1.46
CA SER A 64 37.32 -10.77 -1.26
C SER A 64 37.50 -12.27 -1.35
N GLY A 65 38.54 -12.69 -2.07
CA GLY A 65 38.78 -14.11 -2.37
C GLY A 65 37.83 -14.70 -3.42
N ALA A 66 36.95 -13.88 -4.03
CA ALA A 66 36.04 -14.24 -5.11
C ALA A 66 35.64 -13.00 -5.94
N SER A 67 34.98 -13.22 -7.08
CA SER A 67 34.33 -12.16 -7.87
C SER A 67 32.81 -12.27 -7.74
N ILE A 68 32.11 -11.14 -7.74
CA ILE A 68 30.64 -11.10 -7.80
C ILE A 68 30.20 -11.22 -9.27
N SER A 69 29.49 -12.30 -9.61
CA SER A 69 28.93 -12.51 -10.96
C SER A 69 27.55 -11.90 -11.13
N ASP A 70 26.77 -11.86 -10.05
CA ASP A 70 25.47 -11.20 -9.92
C ASP A 70 25.47 -10.52 -8.56
N ASN A 71 25.28 -9.20 -8.56
CA ASN A 71 25.40 -8.38 -7.36
C ASN A 71 24.05 -8.00 -6.76
N GLN A 72 22.92 -8.46 -7.30
CA GLN A 72 21.60 -8.05 -6.83
C GLN A 72 20.62 -9.22 -6.79
N GLY A 73 20.14 -9.53 -5.59
CA GLY A 73 18.96 -10.37 -5.40
C GLY A 73 17.68 -9.52 -5.38
N VAL A 74 16.59 -10.06 -5.90
CA VAL A 74 15.23 -9.50 -5.78
C VAL A 74 14.43 -10.37 -4.82
N GLY A 75 13.86 -9.77 -3.78
CA GLY A 75 12.92 -10.43 -2.88
C GLY A 75 11.52 -9.87 -3.11
N ALA A 76 10.55 -10.75 -3.37
CA ALA A 76 9.14 -10.38 -3.52
C ALA A 76 8.40 -10.51 -2.19
N ILE A 77 7.50 -9.58 -1.92
CA ILE A 77 6.55 -9.57 -0.80
C ILE A 77 5.16 -9.65 -1.41
N THR A 78 4.45 -10.74 -1.14
CA THR A 78 3.08 -10.93 -1.64
C THR A 78 2.12 -10.37 -0.60
N ASP A 79 1.26 -9.45 -1.04
CA ASP A 79 0.23 -8.87 -0.19
C ASP A 79 -0.88 -9.91 0.04
N ASP A 80 -1.21 -10.15 1.31
CA ASP A 80 -2.29 -11.05 1.72
C ASP A 80 -3.53 -10.31 2.25
N ASP A 81 -3.55 -8.98 2.12
CA ASP A 81 -4.70 -8.15 2.44
C ASP A 81 -5.73 -8.10 1.31
N GLY A 82 -7.00 -8.04 1.69
CA GLY A 82 -8.11 -7.99 0.74
C GLY A 82 -8.14 -6.66 0.00
N GLN A 83 -8.71 -6.61 -1.20
CA GLN A 83 -9.00 -5.32 -1.85
C GLN A 83 -10.09 -4.55 -1.08
N PRO A 84 -9.99 -3.23 -0.89
CA PRO A 84 -10.98 -2.45 -0.14
C PRO A 84 -12.34 -2.40 -0.84
N ALA A 85 -13.39 -2.52 -0.04
CA ALA A 85 -14.78 -2.37 -0.46
C ALA A 85 -15.34 -0.99 -0.04
N ILE A 86 -16.05 -0.35 -0.96
CA ILE A 86 -16.70 0.95 -0.76
C ILE A 86 -18.13 0.75 -0.28
N SER A 87 -18.55 1.54 0.70
CA SER A 87 -19.93 1.62 1.19
C SER A 87 -20.36 3.07 1.41
N ILE A 88 -21.67 3.29 1.46
CA ILE A 88 -22.27 4.59 1.79
C ILE A 88 -23.40 4.34 2.80
N ASN A 89 -23.54 5.18 3.83
CA ASN A 89 -24.63 5.02 4.80
C ASN A 89 -25.94 5.63 4.30
N ASP A 90 -27.06 5.10 4.82
CA ASP A 90 -28.34 5.80 4.74
C ASP A 90 -28.31 7.04 5.63
N ALA A 91 -28.87 8.15 5.13
CA ALA A 91 -28.91 9.42 5.83
C ALA A 91 -30.34 9.99 5.87
N SER A 92 -30.62 10.79 6.90
CA SER A 92 -31.89 11.51 7.03
C SER A 92 -31.67 12.90 7.62
N VAL A 93 -32.46 13.88 7.20
CA VAL A 93 -32.43 15.24 7.74
C VAL A 93 -33.86 15.79 7.83
N THR A 94 -34.10 16.66 8.80
CA THR A 94 -35.34 17.46 8.86
C THR A 94 -35.09 18.77 8.12
N GLU A 95 -35.87 19.05 7.07
CA GLU A 95 -35.72 20.26 6.24
C GLU A 95 -36.02 21.56 6.99
N GLY A 96 -36.97 21.52 7.94
CA GLY A 96 -37.49 22.70 8.63
C GLY A 96 -38.47 23.51 7.78
N ASN A 97 -39.04 24.57 8.36
CA ASN A 97 -40.04 25.41 7.68
C ASN A 97 -39.42 26.57 6.87
N SER A 98 -38.12 26.81 7.01
CA SER A 98 -37.39 27.89 6.34
C SER A 98 -35.89 27.60 6.29
N GLY A 99 -35.21 28.21 5.32
CA GLY A 99 -33.77 28.03 5.12
C GLY A 99 -33.43 26.73 4.39
N THR A 100 -32.21 26.25 4.59
CA THR A 100 -31.70 25.01 3.98
C THR A 100 -31.08 24.13 5.06
N ALA A 101 -31.26 22.81 4.92
CA ALA A 101 -30.59 21.82 5.75
C ALA A 101 -29.60 21.00 4.90
N THR A 102 -28.49 20.57 5.51
CA THR A 102 -27.49 19.72 4.85
C THR A 102 -27.76 18.26 5.18
N LEU A 103 -28.01 17.43 4.17
CA LEU A 103 -28.05 15.98 4.27
C LEU A 103 -26.67 15.41 3.96
N ASN A 104 -25.97 14.88 4.97
CA ASN A 104 -24.64 14.31 4.80
C ASN A 104 -24.71 12.79 4.63
N PHE A 105 -24.09 12.31 3.55
CA PHE A 105 -23.78 10.89 3.36
C PHE A 105 -22.29 10.67 3.61
N THR A 106 -21.97 9.65 4.39
CA THR A 106 -20.62 9.18 4.67
C THR A 106 -20.32 8.01 3.75
N VAL A 107 -19.34 8.19 2.87
CA VAL A 107 -18.75 7.12 2.06
C VAL A 107 -17.54 6.56 2.81
N SER A 108 -17.36 5.24 2.82
CA SER A 108 -16.34 4.57 3.64
C SER A 108 -15.69 3.40 2.90
N LEU A 109 -14.39 3.22 3.13
CA LEU A 109 -13.67 1.97 2.87
C LEU A 109 -13.74 1.07 4.12
N ASN A 110 -13.79 -0.25 3.92
CA ASN A 110 -13.78 -1.21 5.04
C ASN A 110 -12.40 -1.44 5.65
N HIS A 111 -11.32 -1.10 4.94
CA HIS A 111 -9.93 -1.02 5.42
C HIS A 111 -9.13 -0.05 4.53
N ALA A 112 -7.91 0.29 4.93
CA ALA A 112 -7.07 1.27 4.23
C ALA A 112 -6.39 0.65 3.00
N SER A 113 -5.94 1.51 2.07
CA SER A 113 -5.07 1.12 0.96
C SER A 113 -4.01 2.19 0.73
N THR A 114 -2.81 1.80 0.28
CA THR A 114 -1.78 2.74 -0.19
C THR A 114 -2.02 3.20 -1.62
N SER A 115 -2.88 2.48 -2.36
CA SER A 115 -3.33 2.88 -3.69
C SER A 115 -4.59 3.75 -3.60
N ALA A 116 -4.67 4.77 -4.45
CA ALA A 116 -5.84 5.64 -4.51
C ALA A 116 -7.10 4.85 -4.91
N VAL A 117 -8.18 5.03 -4.13
CA VAL A 117 -9.48 4.41 -4.43
C VAL A 117 -10.45 5.49 -4.87
N THR A 118 -10.97 5.38 -6.11
CA THR A 118 -11.87 6.38 -6.69
C THR A 118 -13.28 5.84 -6.88
N VAL A 119 -14.29 6.65 -6.56
CA VAL A 119 -15.70 6.34 -6.83
C VAL A 119 -16.44 7.58 -7.32
N ASP A 120 -17.20 7.41 -8.40
CA ASP A 120 -18.07 8.46 -8.91
C ASP A 120 -19.43 8.44 -8.22
N TYR A 121 -19.98 9.62 -7.96
CA TYR A 121 -21.34 9.78 -7.46
C TYR A 121 -22.06 10.94 -8.16
N ALA A 122 -23.39 10.83 -8.18
CA ALA A 122 -24.32 11.86 -8.61
C ALA A 122 -25.61 11.72 -7.79
N THR A 123 -26.40 12.78 -7.69
CA THR A 123 -27.76 12.68 -7.14
C THR A 123 -28.77 12.33 -8.24
N ALA A 124 -29.87 11.69 -7.86
CA ALA A 124 -30.92 11.29 -8.77
C ALA A 124 -32.30 11.45 -8.10
N ASP A 125 -33.29 11.84 -8.89
CA ASP A 125 -34.67 12.04 -8.41
C ASP A 125 -35.26 10.72 -7.89
N ASN A 126 -36.07 10.82 -6.84
CA ASN A 126 -36.99 9.77 -6.42
C ASN A 126 -38.31 10.41 -5.96
N SER A 127 -38.66 10.32 -4.67
CA SER A 127 -39.78 11.09 -4.12
C SER A 127 -39.41 12.55 -3.88
N ALA A 128 -38.14 12.81 -3.57
CA ALA A 128 -37.57 14.14 -3.61
C ALA A 128 -37.11 14.43 -5.04
N THR A 129 -37.45 15.59 -5.60
CA THR A 129 -37.10 15.92 -7.00
C THR A 129 -36.48 17.31 -7.16
N ILE A 130 -35.75 17.50 -8.26
CA ILE A 130 -35.24 18.83 -8.63
C ILE A 130 -36.39 19.74 -9.10
N ALA A 131 -37.44 19.16 -9.72
CA ALA A 131 -38.55 19.90 -10.32
C ALA A 131 -39.41 20.69 -9.31
N ASN A 132 -39.54 20.18 -8.08
CA ASN A 132 -40.17 20.87 -6.95
C ASN A 132 -39.15 21.51 -6.00
N SER A 133 -37.86 21.53 -6.37
CA SER A 133 -36.76 22.14 -5.62
C SER A 133 -36.48 21.51 -4.25
N ASP A 134 -36.64 20.19 -4.11
CA ASP A 134 -36.36 19.48 -2.85
C ASP A 134 -34.85 19.42 -2.54
N TYR A 135 -34.01 19.39 -3.59
CA TYR A 135 -32.56 19.39 -3.44
C TYR A 135 -31.86 20.03 -4.66
N ILE A 136 -30.59 20.37 -4.49
CA ILE A 136 -29.73 20.88 -5.56
C ILE A 136 -28.99 19.70 -6.20
N GLU A 137 -29.09 19.55 -7.52
CA GLU A 137 -28.43 18.48 -8.26
C GLU A 137 -26.91 18.51 -8.08
N VAL A 138 -26.34 17.33 -7.85
CA VAL A 138 -24.91 17.07 -8.00
C VAL A 138 -24.75 16.18 -9.21
N THR A 139 -24.23 16.76 -10.29
CA THR A 139 -23.82 16.00 -11.47
C THR A 139 -22.60 15.14 -11.16
N THR A 140 -22.32 14.15 -12.01
CA THR A 140 -21.24 13.19 -11.78
C THR A 140 -19.93 13.85 -11.38
N THR A 141 -19.46 13.49 -10.19
CA THR A 141 -18.20 13.93 -9.62
C THR A 141 -17.56 12.75 -8.87
N SER A 142 -16.25 12.83 -8.60
CA SER A 142 -15.48 11.73 -8.02
C SER A 142 -15.10 12.03 -6.57
N LEU A 143 -15.13 10.99 -5.73
CA LEU A 143 -14.42 10.93 -4.46
C LEU A 143 -13.15 10.12 -4.66
N THR A 144 -12.06 10.56 -4.05
CA THR A 144 -10.79 9.83 -3.97
C THR A 144 -10.45 9.64 -2.51
N PHE A 145 -10.24 8.38 -2.13
CA PHE A 145 -9.66 7.97 -0.85
C PHE A 145 -8.16 7.81 -1.01
#